data_AF-A0AA96R4L2-F1
#
_entry.id   AF-A0AA96R4L2-F1
#
_cell.length_a   1.000
_cell.length_b   1.000
_cell.length_c   1.000
_cell.angle_alpha   90.00
_cell.angle_beta   90.00
_cell.angle_gamma   90.00
#
_symmetry.space_group_name_H-M   'P 1'
#
loop_
_entity.id
_entity.type
_entity.pdbx_description
1 polymer ?
#
loop_
_entity_poly.entity_id
_entity_poly.type
_entity_poly.pdbx_seq_one_letter_code
_entity_poly.pdbx_strand_id
1 'polypeptide(L)'
;MTTTHPRPTSTTRWTRLGGALLALGTVQFLVLHVIVQNAWTRPRYSWWTNYISDLGAVHCAPVLGNDVCSPLHAGMNTAFIAQGVLLIAGVVLTADVWSAKGNRRVWQGMVGVAGASWIVVGLVPEDVDLTVHSIGALPIFLLGNAALVAAGASASTRNRPTARATALVLGVVGLLGFTLTAFAAANPVALSASASRNA
;
A
#
# COMPACT_ATOMS: atom_id res chain seq x y z
N MET A 1 -28.97 -6.06 -41.75
CA MET A 1 -27.77 -5.68 -40.98
C MET A 1 -28.19 -4.77 -39.83
N THR A 2 -28.36 -5.33 -38.64
CA THR A 2 -28.70 -4.58 -37.42
C THR A 2 -27.42 -4.10 -36.76
N THR A 3 -27.14 -2.81 -36.87
CA THR A 3 -26.05 -2.13 -36.17
C THR A 3 -26.38 -2.03 -34.68
N THR A 4 -25.89 -2.98 -33.88
CA THR A 4 -25.92 -2.84 -32.42
C THR A 4 -24.90 -1.78 -32.02
N HIS A 5 -25.34 -0.54 -31.80
CA HIS A 5 -24.51 0.45 -31.11
C HIS A 5 -24.25 -0.03 -29.68
N PRO A 6 -22.98 -0.18 -29.25
CA PRO A 6 -22.68 -0.49 -27.86
C PRO A 6 -23.17 0.67 -26.99
N ARG A 7 -24.14 0.39 -26.11
CA ARG A 7 -24.61 1.37 -25.14
C ARG A 7 -23.43 1.83 -24.28
N PRO A 8 -23.19 3.14 -24.10
CA PRO A 8 -22.19 3.61 -23.15
C PRO A 8 -22.58 3.06 -21.77
N THR A 9 -21.69 2.29 -21.16
CA THR A 9 -21.89 1.75 -19.82
C THR A 9 -21.96 2.92 -18.85
N SER A 10 -23.17 3.29 -18.40
CA SER A 10 -23.33 4.34 -17.40
C SER A 10 -22.60 3.87 -16.14
N THR A 11 -21.61 4.64 -15.67
CA THR A 11 -20.97 4.37 -14.39
C THR A 11 -22.01 4.51 -13.28
N THR A 12 -22.28 3.43 -12.57
CA THR A 12 -23.28 3.43 -11.49
C THR A 12 -22.81 4.31 -10.33
N ARG A 13 -23.74 4.78 -9.49
CA ARG A 13 -23.41 5.49 -8.24
C ARG A 13 -22.43 4.71 -7.36
N TRP A 14 -22.57 3.39 -7.33
CA TRP A 14 -21.74 2.47 -6.57
C TRP A 14 -20.31 2.42 -7.10
N THR A 15 -20.13 2.40 -8.42
CA THR A 15 -18.80 2.50 -9.03
C THR A 15 -18.09 3.79 -8.66
N ARG A 16 -18.80 4.93 -8.68
CA ARG A 16 -18.22 6.23 -8.29
C ARG A 16 -17.84 6.25 -6.81
N LEU A 17 -18.72 5.75 -5.95
CA LEU A 17 -18.43 5.58 -4.53
C LEU A 17 -17.21 4.69 -4.32
N GLY A 18 -17.15 3.53 -4.98
CA GLY A 18 -16.01 2.62 -4.87
C GLY A 18 -14.69 3.27 -5.29
N GLY A 19 -14.67 4.01 -6.41
CA GLY A 19 -13.50 4.80 -6.81
C GLY A 19 -13.12 5.87 -5.79
N ALA A 20 -14.10 6.54 -5.19
CA ALA A 20 -13.88 7.53 -4.13
C ALA A 20 -13.31 6.89 -2.86
N LEU A 21 -13.77 5.70 -2.46
CA LEU A 21 -13.22 4.97 -1.30
C LEU A 21 -11.76 4.57 -1.53
N LEU A 22 -11.42 4.08 -2.73
CA LEU A 22 -10.04 3.76 -3.10
C LEU A 22 -9.13 4.99 -2.99
N ALA A 23 -9.58 6.15 -3.51
CA ALA A 23 -8.83 7.39 -3.43
C ALA A 23 -8.73 7.92 -1.99
N LEU A 24 -9.84 7.88 -1.25
CA LEU A 24 -9.91 8.34 0.14
C LEU A 24 -8.95 7.56 1.02
N GLY A 25 -8.86 6.24 0.84
CA GLY A 25 -7.91 5.40 1.58
C GLY A 25 -6.47 5.91 1.44
N THR A 26 -6.01 6.13 0.21
CA THR A 26 -4.67 6.64 -0.04
C THR A 26 -4.47 8.03 0.56
N VAL A 27 -5.44 8.93 0.38
CA VAL A 27 -5.32 10.31 0.88
C VAL A 27 -5.27 10.35 2.40
N GLN A 28 -6.19 9.65 3.09
CA GLN A 28 -6.20 9.64 4.56
C GLN A 28 -4.93 9.02 5.13
N PHE A 29 -4.42 7.95 4.50
CA PHE A 29 -3.18 7.31 4.92
C PHE A 29 -2.00 8.29 4.88
N LEU A 30 -1.84 9.02 3.77
CA LEU A 30 -0.75 9.98 3.61
C LEU A 30 -0.87 11.15 4.59
N VAL A 31 -2.09 11.65 4.82
CA VAL A 31 -2.33 12.72 5.81
C VAL A 31 -1.94 12.25 7.21
N LEU A 32 -2.39 11.08 7.64
CA LEU A 32 -2.06 10.55 8.96
C LEU A 32 -0.58 10.23 9.10
N HIS A 33 0.07 9.68 8.07
CA HIS A 33 1.52 9.50 8.04
C HIS A 33 2.23 10.83 8.32
N VAL A 34 1.90 11.88 7.57
CA VAL A 34 2.53 13.20 7.73
C VAL A 34 2.28 13.78 9.12
N ILE A 35 1.08 13.60 9.69
CA ILE A 35 0.78 14.07 11.05
C ILE A 35 1.62 13.31 12.09
N VAL A 36 1.58 11.98 12.05
CA VAL A 36 2.22 11.12 13.07
C VAL A 36 3.74 11.28 13.01
N GLN A 37 4.35 11.30 11.82
CA GLN A 37 5.80 11.48 11.70
C GLN A 37 6.27 12.83 12.26
N ASN A 38 5.49 13.90 12.07
CA ASN A 38 5.88 15.24 12.51
C ASN A 38 5.70 15.42 14.02
N ALA A 39 4.82 14.63 14.63
CA ALA A 39 4.70 14.55 16.09
C ALA A 39 5.90 13.82 16.73
N TRP A 40 6.53 12.89 16.00
CA TRP A 40 7.69 12.14 16.49
C TRP A 40 9.00 12.93 16.35
N THR A 41 9.40 13.57 17.46
CA THR A 41 10.53 14.54 17.46
C THR A 41 11.83 14.02 18.07
N ARG A 42 11.82 12.90 18.81
CA ARG A 42 13.00 12.36 19.52
C ARG A 42 13.05 10.82 19.50
N PRO A 43 14.02 10.20 18.79
CA PRO A 43 14.71 10.80 17.65
C PRO A 43 13.70 11.26 16.58
N ARG A 44 14.10 12.17 15.69
CA ARG A 44 13.20 12.60 14.60
C ARG A 44 12.99 11.45 13.63
N TYR A 45 11.74 11.22 13.22
CA TYR A 45 11.44 10.26 12.17
C TYR A 45 12.20 10.59 10.87
N SER A 46 12.79 9.57 10.27
CA SER A 46 13.61 9.67 9.06
C SER A 46 13.09 8.71 7.99
N TRP A 47 12.77 9.27 6.81
CA TRP A 47 12.33 8.49 5.65
C TRP A 47 13.38 7.53 5.10
N TRP A 48 14.64 7.65 5.54
CA TRP A 48 15.75 6.84 5.06
C TRP A 48 16.04 5.63 5.96
N THR A 49 15.72 5.73 7.24
CA THR A 49 16.14 4.75 8.25
C THR A 49 14.96 4.11 8.96
N ASN A 50 13.86 4.84 9.15
CA ASN A 50 12.66 4.30 9.78
C ASN A 50 11.77 3.58 8.76
N TYR A 51 11.14 2.49 9.20
CA TYR A 51 10.05 1.91 8.44
C TYR A 51 8.76 2.68 8.74
N ILE A 52 7.82 2.64 7.79
CA ILE A 52 6.50 3.27 7.99
C ILE A 52 5.75 2.58 9.16
N SER A 53 6.03 1.30 9.40
CA SER A 53 5.48 0.54 10.52
C SER A 53 5.95 1.05 11.89
N ASP A 54 7.14 1.66 12.00
CA ASP A 54 7.64 2.30 13.22
C ASP A 54 6.64 3.34 13.76
N LEU A 55 5.92 4.04 12.85
CA LEU A 55 4.89 5.01 13.22
C LEU A 55 3.70 4.36 13.94
N GLY A 56 3.50 3.06 13.82
CA GLY A 56 2.45 2.29 14.48
C GLY A 56 2.87 1.59 15.77
N ALA A 57 4.17 1.62 16.12
CA ALA A 57 4.67 0.95 17.30
C ALA A 57 4.09 1.54 18.60
N VAL A 58 3.65 0.66 19.51
CA VAL A 58 2.89 1.07 20.71
C VAL A 58 3.77 1.22 21.95
N HIS A 59 4.98 0.66 21.94
CA HIS A 59 5.99 0.83 22.97
C HIS A 59 7.18 1.64 22.45
N CYS A 60 7.87 2.31 23.37
CA CYS A 60 9.16 2.94 23.08
C CYS A 60 10.28 1.93 23.31
N ALA A 61 10.73 1.28 22.24
CA ALA A 61 11.73 0.23 22.26
C ALA A 61 12.45 0.10 20.91
N PRO A 62 13.66 -0.48 20.86
CA PRO A 62 14.30 -0.77 19.59
C PRO A 62 13.53 -1.81 18.77
N VAL A 63 13.28 -1.51 17.49
CA VAL A 63 12.67 -2.45 16.52
C VAL A 63 13.55 -2.51 15.28
N LEU A 64 13.97 -3.70 14.88
CA LEU A 64 14.84 -3.93 13.71
C LEU A 64 16.11 -3.04 13.67
N GLY A 65 16.63 -2.66 14.84
CA GLY A 65 17.82 -1.82 14.98
C GLY A 65 17.56 -0.31 14.99
N ASN A 66 16.30 0.14 14.88
CA ASN A 66 15.90 1.53 15.02
C ASN A 66 15.36 1.79 16.43
N ASP A 67 15.71 2.93 17.03
CA ASP A 67 15.07 3.40 18.26
C ASP A 67 13.67 3.94 17.94
N VAL A 68 12.63 3.16 18.25
CA VAL A 68 11.23 3.47 17.90
C VAL A 68 10.46 3.98 19.12
N CYS A 69 9.71 5.08 18.96
CA CYS A 69 8.86 5.67 20.00
C CYS A 69 7.82 6.61 19.37
N SER A 70 6.81 6.06 18.71
CA SER A 70 5.79 6.85 18.00
C SER A 70 4.73 7.43 18.96
N PRO A 71 4.63 8.76 19.13
CA PRO A 71 3.72 9.36 20.10
C PRO A 71 2.24 9.31 19.70
N LEU A 72 1.95 9.21 18.39
CA LEU A 72 0.59 9.15 17.85
C LEU A 72 0.32 7.83 17.13
N HIS A 73 0.89 6.73 17.64
CA HIS A 73 0.78 5.40 17.06
C HIS A 73 -0.66 4.94 16.80
N ALA A 74 -1.60 5.31 17.68
CA ALA A 74 -3.02 5.02 17.47
C ALA A 74 -3.57 5.66 16.19
N GLY A 75 -3.11 6.85 15.83
CA GLY A 75 -3.47 7.53 14.59
C GLY A 75 -2.97 6.77 13.36
N MET A 76 -1.73 6.28 13.40
CA MET A 76 -1.16 5.50 12.30
C MET A 76 -1.84 4.14 12.14
N ASN A 77 -2.03 3.41 13.25
CA ASN A 77 -2.70 2.11 13.24
C ASN A 77 -4.15 2.22 12.76
N THR A 78 -4.86 3.28 13.15
CA THR A 78 -6.19 3.59 12.61
C THR A 78 -6.13 3.83 11.10
N ALA A 79 -5.13 4.56 10.62
CA ALA A 79 -4.96 4.82 9.19
C ALA A 79 -4.68 3.53 8.39
N PHE A 80 -3.89 2.59 8.94
CA PHE A 80 -3.67 1.26 8.37
C PHE A 80 -4.98 0.47 8.26
N ILE A 81 -5.74 0.39 9.35
CA ILE A 81 -7.02 -0.34 9.36
C ILE A 81 -8.02 0.30 8.38
N ALA A 82 -8.16 1.63 8.42
CA ALA A 82 -9.04 2.37 7.52
C ALA A 82 -8.65 2.17 6.05
N GLN A 83 -7.35 2.17 5.74
CA GLN A 83 -6.83 1.89 4.40
C GLN A 83 -7.28 0.51 3.92
N GLY A 84 -7.15 -0.52 4.76
CA GLY A 84 -7.58 -1.87 4.42
C GLY A 84 -9.08 -2.00 4.18
N VAL A 85 -9.90 -1.42 5.07
CA VAL A 85 -11.37 -1.40 4.94
C VAL A 85 -11.81 -0.69 3.66
N LEU A 86 -11.22 0.48 3.36
CA LEU A 86 -11.55 1.28 2.19
C LEU A 86 -11.12 0.59 0.88
N LEU A 87 -9.99 -0.11 0.88
CA LEU A 87 -9.56 -0.93 -0.26
C LEU A 87 -10.55 -2.08 -0.55
N ILE A 88 -10.97 -2.81 0.49
CA ILE A 88 -11.93 -3.92 0.35
C ILE A 88 -13.29 -3.39 -0.12
N ALA A 89 -13.81 -2.34 0.51
CA ALA A 89 -15.08 -1.73 0.11
C ALA A 89 -15.01 -1.19 -1.32
N GLY A 90 -13.92 -0.49 -1.66
CA GLY A 90 -13.68 0.04 -2.99
C GLY A 90 -13.61 -1.04 -4.08
N VAL A 91 -12.91 -2.15 -3.84
CA VAL A 91 -12.80 -3.24 -4.82
C VAL A 91 -14.12 -3.99 -5.03
N VAL A 92 -14.93 -4.15 -3.96
CA VAL A 92 -16.26 -4.74 -4.05
C VAL A 92 -17.21 -3.85 -4.86
N LEU A 93 -17.22 -2.54 -4.59
CA LEU A 93 -18.10 -1.59 -5.27
C LEU A 93 -17.69 -1.30 -6.73
N THR A 94 -16.42 -1.54 -7.08
CA THR A 94 -15.90 -1.39 -8.44
C THR A 94 -15.82 -2.71 -9.21
N ALA A 95 -16.38 -3.79 -8.66
CA ALA A 95 -16.24 -5.13 -9.21
C ALA A 95 -16.61 -5.21 -10.70
N ASP A 96 -17.73 -4.61 -11.11
CA ASP A 96 -18.26 -4.72 -12.47
C ASP A 96 -17.66 -3.76 -13.50
N VAL A 97 -16.70 -2.93 -13.08
CA VAL A 97 -16.01 -1.97 -13.97
C VAL A 97 -15.02 -2.67 -14.89
N TRP A 98 -14.48 -3.80 -14.43
CA TRP A 98 -13.43 -4.52 -15.14
C TRP A 98 -14.02 -5.47 -16.18
N SER A 99 -13.38 -5.54 -17.34
CA SER A 99 -13.76 -6.46 -18.41
C SER A 99 -13.82 -7.90 -17.89
N ALA A 100 -14.96 -8.56 -18.11
CA ALA A 100 -15.15 -9.98 -17.76
C ALA A 100 -14.23 -10.92 -18.56
N LYS A 101 -13.67 -10.44 -19.68
CA LYS A 101 -12.73 -11.20 -20.53
C LYS A 101 -11.27 -11.14 -20.02
N GLY A 102 -11.01 -10.47 -18.90
CA GLY A 102 -9.67 -10.36 -18.30
C GLY A 102 -9.59 -10.98 -16.90
N ASN A 103 -8.41 -10.89 -16.29
CA ASN A 103 -8.11 -11.41 -14.95
C ASN A 103 -8.73 -10.59 -13.80
N ARG A 104 -10.01 -10.17 -13.95
CA ARG A 104 -10.76 -9.37 -12.97
C ARG A 104 -10.69 -9.98 -11.58
N ARG A 105 -11.03 -11.27 -11.43
CA ARG A 105 -11.05 -11.94 -10.12
C ARG A 105 -9.67 -12.02 -9.47
N VAL A 106 -8.62 -12.20 -10.27
CA VAL A 106 -7.23 -12.19 -9.77
C VAL A 106 -6.87 -10.80 -9.24
N TRP A 107 -7.18 -9.74 -10.00
CA TRP A 107 -6.96 -8.38 -9.54
C TRP A 107 -7.75 -8.06 -8.26
N GLN A 108 -9.01 -8.45 -8.20
CA GLN A 108 -9.85 -8.28 -7.01
C GLN A 108 -9.29 -9.05 -5.82
N GLY A 109 -8.81 -10.28 -6.03
CA GLY A 109 -8.14 -11.08 -5.00
C GLY A 109 -6.87 -10.40 -4.48
N MET A 110 -6.01 -9.91 -5.37
CA MET A 110 -4.79 -9.19 -4.98
C MET A 110 -5.11 -7.95 -4.12
N VAL A 111 -6.08 -7.11 -4.55
CA VAL A 111 -6.48 -5.92 -3.78
C VAL A 111 -7.17 -6.30 -2.47
N GLY A 112 -8.02 -7.33 -2.47
CA GLY A 112 -8.70 -7.80 -1.27
C GLY A 112 -7.74 -8.34 -0.22
N VAL A 113 -6.76 -9.15 -0.63
CA VAL A 113 -5.71 -9.66 0.27
C VAL A 113 -4.83 -8.52 0.77
N ALA A 114 -4.40 -7.60 -0.10
CA ALA A 114 -3.65 -6.42 0.33
C ALA A 114 -4.44 -5.56 1.33
N GLY A 115 -5.76 -5.41 1.15
CA GLY A 115 -6.63 -4.73 2.09
C GLY A 115 -6.73 -5.44 3.45
N ALA A 116 -6.89 -6.76 3.47
CA ALA A 116 -6.89 -7.54 4.70
C ALA A 116 -5.55 -7.45 5.44
N SER A 117 -4.45 -7.48 4.69
CA SER A 117 -3.09 -7.27 5.17
C SER A 117 -2.88 -5.91 5.86
N TRP A 118 -3.41 -4.82 5.30
CA TRP A 118 -3.39 -3.50 5.95
C TRP A 118 -4.10 -3.51 7.31
N ILE A 119 -5.22 -4.24 7.43
CA ILE A 119 -5.94 -4.40 8.70
C ILE A 119 -5.08 -5.16 9.72
N VAL A 120 -4.44 -6.27 9.30
CA VAL A 120 -3.53 -7.04 10.18
C VAL A 120 -2.40 -6.16 10.70
N VAL A 121 -1.73 -5.40 9.83
CA VAL A 121 -0.62 -4.50 10.20
C VAL A 121 -1.05 -3.43 11.22
N GLY A 122 -2.25 -2.87 11.09
CA GLY A 122 -2.76 -1.91 12.06
C GLY A 122 -3.27 -2.52 13.37
N LEU A 123 -3.68 -3.78 13.37
CA LEU A 123 -4.10 -4.50 14.58
C LEU A 123 -2.92 -5.13 15.33
N VAL A 124 -1.86 -5.47 14.62
CA VAL A 124 -0.67 -6.13 15.16
C VAL A 124 0.56 -5.28 14.83
N PRO A 125 0.87 -4.26 15.65
CA PRO A 125 2.08 -3.48 15.53
C PRO A 125 3.34 -4.34 15.59
N GLU A 126 4.40 -3.89 14.92
CA GLU A 126 5.65 -4.64 14.77
C GLU A 126 6.38 -4.90 16.10
N ASP A 127 6.21 -4.03 17.09
CA ASP A 127 6.80 -4.15 18.43
C ASP A 127 6.01 -5.11 19.33
N VAL A 128 4.80 -5.50 18.94
CA VAL A 128 3.95 -6.47 19.66
C VAL A 128 4.18 -7.88 19.15
N ASP A 129 4.11 -8.08 17.83
CA ASP A 129 4.44 -9.35 17.18
C ASP A 129 4.98 -9.08 15.77
N LEU A 130 6.30 -9.00 15.69
CA LEU A 130 7.01 -8.77 14.44
C LEU A 130 6.73 -9.85 13.38
N THR A 131 6.47 -11.09 13.78
CA THR A 131 6.25 -12.19 12.84
C THR A 131 4.91 -12.04 12.15
N VAL A 132 3.84 -11.87 12.94
CA VAL A 132 2.49 -11.66 12.41
C VAL A 132 2.42 -10.35 11.63
N HIS A 133 3.05 -9.29 12.12
CA HIS A 133 3.17 -8.02 11.40
C HIS A 133 3.83 -8.21 10.04
N SER A 134 4.96 -8.92 9.97
CA SER A 134 5.70 -9.16 8.73
C SER A 134 4.90 -10.00 7.73
N ILE A 135 4.20 -11.04 8.21
CA ILE A 135 3.28 -11.85 7.38
C ILE A 135 2.15 -10.96 6.84
N GLY A 136 1.61 -10.07 7.67
CA GLY A 136 0.61 -9.09 7.27
C GLY A 136 1.14 -8.07 6.25
N ALA A 137 2.37 -7.59 6.41
CA ALA A 137 2.95 -6.55 5.58
C ALA A 137 3.36 -7.05 4.18
N LEU A 138 3.86 -8.28 4.06
CA LEU A 138 4.40 -8.82 2.81
C LEU A 138 3.40 -8.74 1.62
N PRO A 139 2.12 -9.14 1.75
CA PRO A 139 1.15 -9.03 0.66
C PRO A 139 0.78 -7.60 0.28
N ILE A 140 0.94 -6.62 1.18
CA ILE A 140 0.75 -5.19 0.86
C ILE A 140 1.74 -4.79 -0.24
N PHE A 141 3.00 -5.12 -0.03
CA PHE A 141 4.09 -4.77 -0.94
C PHE A 141 4.08 -5.61 -2.22
N LEU A 142 3.76 -6.90 -2.14
CA LEU A 142 3.75 -7.77 -3.31
C LEU A 142 2.44 -7.64 -4.10
N LEU A 143 1.31 -7.99 -3.47
CA LEU A 143 0.02 -8.08 -4.16
C LEU A 143 -0.59 -6.71 -4.43
N GLY A 144 -0.42 -5.74 -3.51
CA GLY A 144 -0.88 -4.37 -3.72
C GLY A 144 -0.21 -3.73 -4.95
N ASN A 145 1.11 -3.84 -5.07
CA ASN A 145 1.83 -3.32 -6.23
C ASN A 145 1.59 -4.15 -7.50
N ALA A 146 1.52 -5.49 -7.40
CA ALA A 146 1.14 -6.34 -8.53
C ALA A 146 -0.27 -6.00 -9.07
N ALA A 147 -1.20 -5.62 -8.19
CA ALA A 147 -2.52 -5.14 -8.59
C ALA A 147 -2.46 -3.82 -9.38
N LEU A 148 -1.55 -2.90 -9.03
CA LEU A 148 -1.32 -1.68 -9.81
C LEU A 148 -0.72 -1.99 -11.19
N VAL A 149 0.26 -2.89 -11.26
CA VAL A 149 0.82 -3.35 -12.54
C VAL A 149 -0.25 -4.00 -13.41
N ALA A 150 -1.08 -4.88 -12.83
CA ALA A 150 -2.18 -5.53 -13.53
C ALA A 150 -3.23 -4.51 -14.03
N ALA A 151 -3.54 -3.48 -13.25
CA ALA A 151 -4.42 -2.38 -13.66
C ALA A 151 -3.85 -1.58 -14.82
N GLY A 152 -2.55 -1.31 -14.76
CA GLY A 152 -1.80 -0.65 -15.82
C GLY A 152 -1.61 -1.49 -17.07
N ALA A 153 -1.63 -2.82 -16.99
CA ALA A 153 -1.56 -3.71 -18.15
C ALA A 153 -2.94 -3.97 -18.79
N SER A 154 -4.02 -3.91 -17.99
CA SER A 154 -5.39 -4.28 -18.34
C SER A 154 -5.94 -3.57 -19.59
N ALA A 155 -6.64 -4.29 -20.46
CA ALA A 155 -7.41 -3.69 -21.55
C ALA A 155 -8.52 -2.75 -21.05
N SER A 156 -8.98 -2.93 -19.80
CA SER A 156 -10.03 -2.11 -19.18
C SER A 156 -9.60 -0.66 -18.94
N THR A 157 -8.29 -0.38 -18.94
CA THR A 157 -7.71 0.96 -18.77
C THR A 157 -7.19 1.57 -20.06
N ARG A 158 -7.39 0.92 -21.23
CA ARG A 158 -6.85 1.37 -22.53
C ARG A 158 -7.27 2.80 -22.90
N ASN A 159 -8.51 3.17 -22.61
CA ASN A 159 -9.04 4.51 -22.92
C ASN A 159 -8.70 5.56 -21.84
N ARG A 160 -7.86 5.21 -20.85
CA ARG A 160 -7.40 6.09 -19.76
C ARG A 160 -5.87 6.05 -19.65
N PRO A 161 -5.13 6.61 -20.64
CA PRO A 161 -3.69 6.44 -20.77
C PRO A 161 -2.92 6.95 -19.55
N THR A 162 -3.33 8.08 -18.95
CA THR A 162 -2.70 8.61 -17.74
C THR A 162 -2.86 7.66 -16.56
N ALA A 163 -4.09 7.22 -16.25
CA ALA A 163 -4.33 6.28 -15.15
C ALA A 163 -3.60 4.95 -15.36
N ARG A 164 -3.53 4.48 -16.62
CA ARG A 164 -2.77 3.29 -17.01
C ARG A 164 -1.27 3.46 -16.71
N ALA A 165 -0.67 4.55 -17.18
CA ALA A 165 0.75 4.84 -16.97
C ALA A 165 1.07 5.04 -15.50
N THR A 166 0.26 5.82 -14.77
CA THR A 166 0.42 6.04 -13.32
C THR A 166 0.37 4.72 -12.56
N ALA A 167 -0.60 3.85 -12.83
CA ALA A 167 -0.68 2.55 -12.17
C ALA A 167 0.54 1.66 -12.46
N LEU A 168 1.00 1.60 -13.73
CA LEU A 168 2.22 0.87 -14.08
C LEU A 168 3.44 1.41 -13.32
N VAL A 169 3.67 2.72 -13.38
CA VAL A 169 4.83 3.37 -12.77
C VAL A 169 4.83 3.14 -11.26
N LEU A 170 3.71 3.43 -10.58
CA LEU A 170 3.62 3.26 -9.13
C LEU A 170 3.80 1.79 -8.71
N GLY A 171 3.18 0.85 -9.44
CA GLY A 171 3.32 -0.58 -9.14
C GLY A 171 4.75 -1.08 -9.35
N VAL A 172 5.41 -0.69 -10.44
CA VAL A 172 6.81 -1.08 -10.70
C VAL A 172 7.75 -0.44 -9.69
N VAL A 173 7.62 0.86 -9.42
CA VAL A 173 8.44 1.56 -8.42
C VAL A 173 8.25 0.95 -7.04
N GLY A 174 7.02 0.62 -6.65
CA GLY A 174 6.73 -0.02 -5.37
C GLY A 174 7.36 -1.41 -5.23
N LEU A 175 7.30 -2.25 -6.28
CA LEU A 175 7.97 -3.55 -6.29
C LEU A 175 9.50 -3.41 -6.22
N LEU A 176 10.07 -2.51 -7.02
CA LEU A 176 11.51 -2.25 -7.00
C LEU A 176 11.95 -1.74 -5.63
N GLY A 177 11.24 -0.77 -5.06
CA GLY A 177 11.47 -0.26 -3.72
C GLY A 177 11.45 -1.38 -2.68
N PHE A 178 10.41 -2.22 -2.68
CA PHE A 178 10.34 -3.38 -1.78
C PHE A 178 11.53 -4.34 -1.96
N THR A 179 11.90 -4.68 -3.20
CA THR A 179 13.04 -5.58 -3.45
C THR A 179 14.36 -4.99 -2.95
N LEU A 180 14.58 -3.68 -3.13
CA LEU A 180 15.77 -3.00 -2.63
C LEU A 180 15.81 -2.96 -1.11
N THR A 181 14.68 -2.66 -0.46
CA THR A 181 14.57 -2.70 1.01
C THR A 181 14.80 -4.10 1.56
N ALA A 182 14.20 -5.13 0.97
CA ALA A 182 14.38 -6.51 1.38
C ALA A 182 15.84 -6.97 1.19
N PHE A 183 16.47 -6.59 0.08
CA PHE A 183 17.88 -6.88 -0.17
C PHE A 183 18.80 -6.19 0.84
N ALA A 184 18.56 -4.91 1.15
CA ALA A 184 19.31 -4.16 2.14
C ALA A 184 19.17 -4.77 3.54
N ALA A 185 17.95 -5.16 3.93
CA ALA A 185 17.69 -5.82 5.21
C ALA A 185 18.39 -7.19 5.33
N ALA A 186 18.52 -7.94 4.23
CA ALA A 186 19.22 -9.22 4.20
C ALA A 186 20.76 -9.08 4.20
N ASN A 187 21.32 -7.90 3.90
CA ASN A 187 22.76 -7.69 3.72
C ASN A 187 23.30 -6.49 4.52
N PRO A 188 23.24 -6.50 5.87
CA PRO A 188 23.65 -5.36 6.70
C PRO A 188 25.14 -4.96 6.57
N VAL A 189 26.00 -5.89 6.11
CA VAL A 189 27.46 -5.66 5.94
C VAL A 189 27.81 -4.82 4.71
N ALA A 190 26.95 -4.79 3.69
CA ALA A 190 27.23 -4.03 2.46
C ALA A 190 27.18 -2.50 2.68
N LEU A 191 26.35 -2.04 3.63
CA LEU A 191 26.21 -0.63 3.96
C LEU A 191 27.39 -0.11 4.79
N SER A 192 27.88 -0.88 5.76
CA SER A 192 29.03 -0.49 6.59
C SER A 192 30.34 -0.43 5.79
N ALA A 193 30.54 -1.34 4.83
CA ALA A 193 31.72 -1.37 3.97
C ALA A 193 31.75 -0.26 2.90
N SER A 194 30.63 0.42 2.64
CA SER A 194 30.59 1.60 1.76
C SER A 194 30.87 2.90 2.52
N ALA A 195 30.39 2.99 3.76
CA ALA A 195 30.62 4.14 4.63
C ALA A 195 32.10 4.24 5.08
N SER A 196 32.76 3.12 5.31
CA SER A 196 34.19 3.09 5.68
C SER A 196 35.15 3.34 4.51
N ARG A 197 34.66 3.34 3.26
CA ARG A 197 35.47 3.63 2.06
C ARG A 197 35.43 5.09 1.64
N ASN A 198 34.50 5.87 2.21
CA ASN A 198 34.31 7.29 1.93
C ASN A 198 34.65 8.19 3.13
N ALA A 199 35.28 7.62 4.17
CA ALA A 199 35.86 8.33 5.32
C ALA A 199 37.38 8.17 5.27
#